data_AF-A0A9P8L3N7-F1
#
_entry.id   AF-A0A9P8L3N7-F1
#
_cell.length_a   1.000
_cell.length_b   1.000
_cell.length_c   1.000
_cell.angle_alpha   90.00
_cell.angle_beta   90.00
_cell.angle_gamma   90.00
#
_symmetry.space_group_name_H-M   'P 1'
#
loop_
_entity.id
_entity.type
_entity.pdbx_description
1 polymer ?
#
loop_
_entity_poly.entity_id
_entity_poly.type
_entity_poly.pdbx_seq_one_letter_code
_entity_poly.pdbx_strand_id
1 'polypeptide(L)'
;MISIEVPLMFRDMTSRHNITYTVQQHDAKDIEQQVKVIINDRLQQYAEDNSRIIVYGGQVENCKQLAEKLGCEAYYADSEDKTLALQNWLDGKKQVIVATNALGLGIDIPNIRLVLHAEPSFDLLNYSQESGRAGRDGKPSKAIVLIPRGRTPRKFKNTDERLLWDYLTTDNCRRIKLDQYLDGNFTTKSCTEDQEACDNCRQSQTQSLEPTAAEEDDTYNVVEKIVS
;
A
#
# COMPACT_ATOMS: atom_id res chain seq x y z
N MET A 1 10.85 44.11 5.81
CA MET A 1 9.50 43.71 5.34
C MET A 1 9.69 43.19 3.93
N ILE A 2 9.72 41.87 3.73
CA ILE A 2 9.89 41.30 2.38
C ILE A 2 8.51 41.41 1.70
N SER A 3 8.35 42.39 0.80
CA SER A 3 7.19 42.44 -0.10
C SER A 3 7.41 41.43 -1.20
N ILE A 4 6.75 40.27 -1.09
CA ILE A 4 6.70 39.28 -2.17
C ILE A 4 5.49 39.66 -3.02
N GLU A 5 5.71 40.08 -4.26
CA GLU A 5 4.65 40.18 -5.26
C GLU A 5 3.96 38.81 -5.43
N VAL A 6 2.70 38.77 -5.89
CA VAL A 6 1.90 37.53 -5.97
C VAL A 6 2.73 36.38 -6.55
N PRO A 7 3.05 35.34 -5.76
CA PRO A 7 4.01 34.34 -6.16
C PRO A 7 3.42 33.48 -7.29
N LEU A 8 4.23 33.21 -8.31
CA LEU A 8 3.90 32.21 -9.32
C LEU A 8 3.99 30.81 -8.68
N MET A 9 2.85 30.14 -8.55
CA MET A 9 2.74 28.82 -7.92
C MET A 9 2.78 27.74 -8.99
N PHE A 10 3.81 26.89 -8.97
CA PHE A 10 3.85 25.65 -9.74
C PHE A 10 3.51 24.49 -8.83
N ARG A 11 2.53 23.68 -9.25
CA ARG A 11 2.10 22.48 -8.52
C ARG A 11 2.01 21.32 -9.50
N ASP A 12 2.78 20.27 -9.23
CA ASP A 12 2.68 19.01 -9.94
C ASP A 12 1.66 18.09 -9.24
N MET A 13 1.21 17.03 -9.93
CA MET A 13 0.33 16.02 -9.34
C MET A 13 1.09 15.20 -8.29
N THR A 14 0.49 15.04 -7.11
CA THR A 14 1.09 14.23 -6.04
C THR A 14 0.89 12.73 -6.29
N SER A 15 -0.05 12.38 -7.20
CA SER A 15 -0.39 11.00 -7.54
C SER A 15 0.80 10.22 -8.11
N ARG A 16 1.09 9.06 -7.51
CA ARG A 16 2.18 8.18 -7.93
C ARG A 16 1.64 7.08 -8.83
N HIS A 17 1.89 7.20 -10.13
CA HIS A 17 1.38 6.25 -11.12
C HIS A 17 1.99 4.84 -10.95
N ASN A 18 3.23 4.74 -10.48
CA ASN A 18 3.98 3.49 -10.35
C ASN A 18 3.75 2.71 -9.05
N ILE A 19 2.84 3.16 -8.17
CA ILE A 19 2.55 2.50 -6.90
C ILE A 19 1.22 1.74 -6.99
N THR A 20 1.26 0.43 -6.77
CA THR A 20 0.05 -0.34 -6.47
C THR A 20 -0.35 -0.08 -5.01
N TYR A 21 -1.51 0.52 -4.80
CA TYR A 21 -2.13 0.65 -3.47
C TYR A 21 -3.00 -0.56 -3.15
N THR A 22 -2.84 -1.15 -1.96
CA THR A 22 -3.60 -2.34 -1.53
C THR A 22 -3.91 -2.26 -0.04
N VAL A 23 -5.13 -2.62 0.34
CA VAL A 23 -5.51 -2.86 1.74
C VAL A 23 -5.85 -4.34 1.90
N GLN A 24 -5.21 -5.02 2.84
CA GLN A 24 -5.49 -6.43 3.14
C GLN A 24 -6.04 -6.58 4.54
N GLN A 25 -7.11 -7.35 4.65
CA GLN A 25 -7.69 -7.69 5.94
C GLN A 25 -7.01 -8.93 6.54
N HIS A 26 -6.92 -8.98 7.86
CA HIS A 26 -6.34 -10.11 8.57
C HIS A 26 -7.07 -10.42 9.87
N ASP A 27 -6.90 -11.64 10.37
CA ASP A 27 -7.37 -11.98 11.70
C ASP A 27 -6.39 -11.44 12.74
N ALA A 28 -6.92 -10.84 13.82
CA ALA A 28 -6.13 -10.02 14.75
C ALA A 28 -4.95 -10.77 15.41
N LYS A 29 -5.01 -12.11 15.47
CA LYS A 29 -3.98 -12.95 16.08
C LYS A 29 -2.80 -13.27 15.16
N ASP A 30 -2.88 -12.93 13.88
CA ASP A 30 -1.99 -13.48 12.85
C ASP A 30 -1.12 -12.42 12.15
N ILE A 31 -1.05 -11.20 12.69
CA ILE A 31 -0.39 -10.07 12.02
C ILE A 31 1.10 -10.35 11.74
N GLU A 32 1.86 -10.85 12.71
CA GLU A 32 3.29 -11.14 12.54
C GLU A 32 3.53 -12.18 11.45
N GLN A 33 2.69 -13.22 11.42
CA GLN A 33 2.82 -14.30 10.46
C GLN A 33 2.42 -13.83 9.05
N GLN A 34 1.36 -13.04 8.93
CA GLN A 34 0.97 -12.45 7.66
C GLN A 34 2.04 -11.50 7.12
N VAL A 35 2.60 -10.63 7.97
CA VAL A 35 3.73 -9.77 7.62
C VAL A 35 4.90 -10.64 7.13
N LYS A 36 5.24 -11.70 7.86
CA LYS A 36 6.31 -12.62 7.46
C LYS A 36 6.07 -13.28 6.10
N VAL A 37 4.85 -13.72 5.82
CA VAL A 37 4.50 -14.31 4.52
C VAL A 37 4.65 -13.29 3.40
N ILE A 38 4.12 -12.07 3.57
CA ILE A 38 4.22 -11.01 2.55
C ILE A 38 5.68 -10.63 2.31
N ILE A 39 6.48 -10.49 3.37
CA ILE A 39 7.88 -10.10 3.25
C ILE A 39 8.70 -11.20 2.58
N ASN A 40 8.52 -12.46 2.96
CA ASN A 40 9.23 -13.57 2.32
C ASN A 40 8.90 -13.69 0.83
N ASP A 41 7.63 -13.56 0.45
CA ASP A 41 7.19 -13.54 -0.95
C ASP A 41 7.87 -12.41 -1.74
N ARG A 42 7.95 -11.21 -1.16
CA ARG A 42 8.60 -10.06 -1.81
C ARG A 42 10.13 -10.17 -1.85
N LEU A 43 10.75 -10.72 -0.82
CA LEU A 43 12.19 -10.99 -0.82
C LEU A 43 12.57 -12.00 -1.90
N GLN A 44 11.73 -13.02 -2.14
CA GLN A 44 11.91 -13.94 -3.27
C GLN A 44 11.73 -13.23 -4.61
N GLN A 45 10.68 -12.43 -4.75
CA GLN A 45 10.41 -11.66 -5.96
C GLN A 45 11.55 -10.67 -6.30
N TYR A 46 12.22 -10.13 -5.29
CA TYR A 46 13.26 -9.12 -5.44
C TYR A 46 14.67 -9.63 -5.09
N ALA A 47 14.89 -10.95 -5.12
CA ALA A 47 16.15 -11.56 -4.68
C ALA A 47 17.38 -11.06 -5.43
N GLU A 48 17.23 -10.78 -6.73
CA GLU A 48 18.30 -10.28 -7.61
C GLU A 48 18.31 -8.74 -7.74
N ASP A 49 17.32 -8.04 -7.17
CA ASP A 49 17.27 -6.59 -7.15
C ASP A 49 17.95 -6.08 -5.87
N ASN A 50 18.70 -4.98 -5.97
CA ASN A 50 19.20 -4.26 -4.81
C ASN A 50 18.07 -3.45 -4.14
N SER A 51 16.84 -3.97 -4.15
CA SER A 51 15.64 -3.30 -3.69
C SER A 51 15.63 -3.11 -2.17
N ARG A 52 14.74 -2.22 -1.71
CA ARG A 52 14.47 -2.00 -0.30
C ARG A 52 13.00 -2.21 0.04
N ILE A 53 12.78 -2.69 1.26
CA ILE A 53 11.46 -2.88 1.84
C ILE A 53 11.42 -2.15 3.18
N ILE A 54 10.34 -1.38 3.41
CA ILE A 54 10.03 -0.77 4.70
C ILE A 54 8.79 -1.47 5.27
N VAL A 55 8.86 -1.82 6.56
CA VAL A 55 7.69 -2.24 7.35
C VAL A 55 7.44 -1.21 8.44
N TYR A 56 6.32 -0.49 8.36
CA TYR A 56 5.85 0.39 9.42
C TYR A 56 5.08 -0.42 10.47
N GLY A 57 5.66 -0.54 11.68
CA GLY A 57 5.10 -1.30 12.80
C GLY A 57 4.24 -0.49 13.78
N GLY A 58 4.15 0.83 13.58
CA GLY A 58 3.42 1.73 14.47
C GLY A 58 4.18 2.01 15.77
N GLN A 59 4.00 1.16 16.77
CA GLN A 59 4.65 1.30 18.09
C GLN A 59 6.04 0.66 18.12
N VAL A 60 6.91 1.16 19.01
CA VAL A 60 8.29 0.65 19.18
C VAL A 60 8.31 -0.84 19.51
N GLU A 61 7.42 -1.29 20.39
CA GLU A 61 7.36 -2.70 20.80
C GLU A 61 7.00 -3.62 19.63
N ASN A 62 5.98 -3.25 18.85
CA ASN A 62 5.61 -3.96 17.62
C ASN A 62 6.78 -3.99 16.61
N CYS A 63 7.52 -2.89 16.48
CA CYS A 63 8.66 -2.83 15.57
C CYS A 63 9.76 -3.82 15.98
N LYS A 64 10.04 -3.95 17.29
CA LYS A 64 11.00 -4.92 17.81
C LYS A 64 10.56 -6.36 17.52
N GLN A 65 9.30 -6.69 17.83
CA GLN A 65 8.73 -8.03 17.62
C GLN A 65 8.76 -8.42 16.14
N LEU A 66 8.32 -7.53 15.25
CA LEU A 66 8.37 -7.77 13.81
C LEU A 66 9.80 -7.91 13.29
N ALA A 67 10.73 -7.07 13.74
CA ALA A 67 12.13 -7.13 13.31
C ALA A 67 12.78 -8.47 13.71
N GLU A 68 12.55 -8.93 14.95
CA GLU A 68 12.99 -10.24 15.42
C GLU A 68 12.40 -11.36 14.56
N LYS A 69 11.08 -11.32 14.31
CA LYS A 69 10.37 -12.33 13.52
C LYS A 69 10.87 -12.44 12.06
N LEU A 70 11.27 -11.31 11.50
CA LEU A 70 11.76 -11.16 10.12
C LEU A 70 13.28 -11.33 9.99
N GLY A 71 14.04 -11.33 11.10
CA GLY A 71 15.50 -11.39 11.07
C GLY A 71 16.18 -10.14 10.50
N CYS A 72 15.56 -8.98 10.71
CA CYS A 72 16.06 -7.67 10.27
C CYS A 72 16.14 -6.67 11.43
N GLU A 73 16.54 -5.44 11.13
CA GLU A 73 16.71 -4.38 12.12
C GLU A 73 15.44 -3.55 12.34
N ALA A 74 15.25 -3.11 13.59
CA ALA A 74 14.25 -2.13 13.98
C ALA A 74 14.85 -0.71 14.04
N TYR A 75 14.14 0.28 13.51
CA TYR A 75 14.51 1.69 13.54
C TYR A 75 13.42 2.53 14.23
N TYR A 76 13.80 3.21 15.31
CA TYR A 76 12.93 4.12 16.06
C TYR A 76 13.78 5.20 16.77
N ALA A 77 13.14 6.27 17.24
CA ALA A 77 13.82 7.49 17.70
C ALA A 77 14.93 7.24 18.74
N ASP A 78 14.65 6.38 19.73
CA ASP A 78 15.53 6.11 20.88
C ASP A 78 16.30 4.78 20.75
N SER A 79 16.44 4.22 19.54
CA SER A 79 17.27 3.00 19.38
C SER A 79 18.76 3.35 19.41
N GLU A 80 19.53 2.62 20.23
CA GLU A 80 20.98 2.83 20.38
C GLU A 80 21.71 2.59 19.05
N ASP A 81 21.27 1.58 18.29
CA ASP A 81 21.89 1.18 17.02
C ASP A 81 21.21 1.75 15.77
N LYS A 82 20.37 2.79 15.89
CA LYS A 82 19.57 3.31 14.76
C LYS A 82 20.40 3.68 13.53
N THR A 83 21.59 4.23 13.75
CA THR A 83 22.51 4.63 12.68
C THR A 83 23.06 3.41 11.94
N LEU A 84 23.44 2.36 12.69
CA LEU A 84 23.95 1.13 12.11
C LEU A 84 22.85 0.36 11.37
N ALA A 85 21.67 0.26 11.96
CA ALA A 85 20.49 -0.33 11.32
C ALA A 85 20.17 0.36 9.99
N LEU A 86 20.14 1.70 10.00
CA LEU A 86 19.91 2.50 8.80
C LEU A 86 21.02 2.28 7.76
N GLN A 87 22.29 2.28 8.16
CA GLN A 87 23.42 2.03 7.25
C GLN A 87 23.38 0.63 6.63
N ASN A 88 23.15 -0.42 7.43
CA ASN A 88 23.03 -1.79 6.92
C ASN A 88 21.92 -1.92 5.90
N TRP A 89 20.80 -1.24 6.14
CA TRP A 89 19.69 -1.20 5.20
C TRP A 89 20.04 -0.40 3.95
N LEU A 90 20.61 0.80 4.07
CA LEU A 90 21.04 1.61 2.92
C LEU A 90 22.04 0.87 2.02
N ASP A 91 23.07 0.27 2.62
CA ASP A 91 24.12 -0.50 1.94
C ASP A 91 23.59 -1.80 1.32
N GLY A 92 22.38 -2.24 1.69
CA GLY A 92 21.77 -3.47 1.17
C GLY A 92 22.27 -4.74 1.82
N LYS A 93 23.02 -4.64 2.92
CA LYS A 93 23.33 -5.79 3.78
C LYS A 93 22.06 -6.44 4.30
N LYS A 94 21.00 -5.64 4.46
CA LYS A 94 19.65 -6.05 4.83
C LYS A 94 18.66 -5.36 3.90
N GLN A 95 17.80 -6.13 3.23
CA GLN A 95 16.81 -5.58 2.30
C GLN A 95 15.57 -4.99 3.01
N VAL A 96 15.28 -5.46 4.22
CA VAL A 96 14.10 -5.06 5.01
C VAL A 96 14.54 -4.23 6.21
N ILE A 97 13.79 -3.17 6.50
CA ILE A 97 13.86 -2.45 7.78
C ILE A 97 12.45 -2.35 8.37
N VAL A 98 12.33 -2.58 9.67
CA VAL A 98 11.09 -2.31 10.41
C VAL A 98 11.24 -0.98 11.12
N ALA A 99 10.25 -0.11 11.04
CA ALA A 99 10.34 1.19 11.67
C ALA A 99 9.02 1.74 12.20
N THR A 100 9.13 2.69 13.12
CA THR A 100 8.04 3.63 13.40
C THR A 100 8.03 4.74 12.35
N ASN A 101 7.10 5.69 12.49
CA ASN A 101 7.06 6.92 11.69
C ASN A 101 8.36 7.78 11.78
N ALA A 102 9.27 7.46 12.71
CA ALA A 102 10.58 8.12 12.82
C ALA A 102 11.47 7.89 11.61
N LEU A 103 11.25 6.81 10.84
CA LEU A 103 11.94 6.56 9.56
C LEU A 103 11.35 7.48 8.49
N GLY A 104 11.66 8.78 8.58
CA GLY A 104 11.12 9.73 7.64
C GLY A 104 11.81 11.07 7.45
N LEU A 105 12.70 11.48 8.35
CA LEU A 105 13.48 12.70 8.19
C LEU A 105 14.68 12.44 7.25
N GLY A 106 14.58 12.88 6.00
CA GLY A 106 15.74 13.02 5.09
C GLY A 106 16.19 11.76 4.32
N ILE A 107 15.46 10.65 4.41
CA ILE A 107 15.80 9.43 3.65
C ILE A 107 15.17 9.50 2.26
N ASP A 108 16.03 9.57 1.24
CA ASP A 108 15.68 9.49 -0.18
C ASP A 108 16.32 8.25 -0.80
N ILE A 109 15.54 7.17 -0.91
CA ILE A 109 16.00 5.91 -1.50
C ILE A 109 15.15 5.65 -2.74
N PRO A 110 15.77 5.62 -3.94
CA PRO A 110 15.04 5.53 -5.19
C PRO A 110 14.25 4.21 -5.33
N ASN A 111 14.81 3.11 -4.83
CA ASN A 111 14.40 1.75 -5.17
C ASN A 111 13.69 0.99 -4.05
N ILE A 112 12.83 1.68 -3.27
CA ILE A 112 11.93 1.02 -2.32
C ILE A 112 10.80 0.33 -3.11
N ARG A 113 10.77 -1.01 -3.09
CA ARG A 113 9.79 -1.84 -3.83
C ARG A 113 8.54 -2.17 -3.04
N LEU A 114 8.63 -2.16 -1.72
CA LEU A 114 7.48 -2.37 -0.84
C LEU A 114 7.55 -1.41 0.35
N VAL A 115 6.44 -0.72 0.59
CA VAL A 115 6.10 -0.11 1.88
C VAL A 115 4.93 -0.91 2.44
N LEU A 116 5.12 -1.54 3.60
CA LEU A 116 4.11 -2.34 4.29
C LEU A 116 3.76 -1.70 5.62
N HIS A 117 2.51 -1.37 5.83
CA HIS A 117 1.97 -0.89 7.10
C HIS A 117 1.35 -2.08 7.84
N ALA A 118 2.04 -2.58 8.87
CA ALA A 118 1.52 -3.63 9.75
C ALA A 118 0.41 -3.10 10.68
N GLU A 119 0.40 -1.79 10.91
CA GLU A 119 -0.71 -1.05 11.50
C GLU A 119 -1.04 0.18 10.64
N PRO A 120 -2.30 0.65 10.63
CA PRO A 120 -2.65 1.92 10.01
C PRO A 120 -1.78 3.07 10.52
N SER A 121 -1.39 3.98 9.62
CA SER A 121 -0.77 5.25 9.97
C SER A 121 -1.67 6.11 10.88
N PHE A 122 -1.16 7.21 11.42
CA PHE A 122 -1.94 8.09 12.29
C PHE A 122 -3.09 8.79 11.57
N ASP A 123 -2.85 9.22 10.34
CA ASP A 123 -3.81 9.88 9.48
C ASP A 123 -3.47 9.67 8.00
N LEU A 124 -4.30 10.24 7.11
CA LEU A 124 -4.14 10.10 5.67
C LEU A 124 -2.88 10.82 5.14
N LEU A 125 -2.45 11.92 5.78
CA LEU A 125 -1.24 12.64 5.40
C LEU A 125 0.00 11.79 5.70
N ASN A 126 0.11 11.24 6.91
CA ASN A 126 1.18 10.32 7.27
C ASN A 126 1.21 9.12 6.32
N TYR A 127 0.06 8.49 6.07
CA TYR A 127 -0.01 7.38 5.12
C TYR A 127 0.49 7.78 3.72
N SER A 128 0.06 8.93 3.20
CA SER A 128 0.47 9.40 1.86
C SER A 128 1.98 9.64 1.77
N GLN A 129 2.58 10.24 2.80
CA GLN A 129 4.03 10.49 2.86
C GLN A 129 4.84 9.20 3.00
N GLU A 130 4.37 8.28 3.84
CA GLU A 130 5.02 6.99 4.10
C GLU A 130 4.94 6.08 2.87
N SER A 131 3.75 5.92 2.28
CA SER A 131 3.55 5.13 1.06
C SER A 131 4.28 5.73 -0.15
N GLY A 132 4.33 7.06 -0.26
CA GLY A 132 5.05 7.78 -1.32
C GLY A 132 6.58 7.63 -1.29
N ARG A 133 7.15 6.94 -0.29
CA ARG A 133 8.56 6.52 -0.30
C ARG A 133 8.83 5.43 -1.34
N ALA A 134 7.81 4.65 -1.70
CA ALA A 134 7.96 3.57 -2.66
C ALA A 134 8.23 4.12 -4.07
N GLY A 135 9.16 3.50 -4.80
CA GLY A 135 9.27 3.71 -6.24
C GLY A 135 9.65 5.12 -6.66
N ARG A 136 10.62 5.75 -6.00
CA ARG A 136 11.13 7.06 -6.41
C ARG A 136 11.93 7.01 -7.72
N ASP A 137 12.43 5.84 -8.09
CA ASP A 137 12.97 5.52 -9.42
C ASP A 137 11.89 5.38 -10.53
N GLY A 138 10.61 5.54 -10.21
CA GLY A 138 9.51 5.43 -11.17
C GLY A 138 9.14 3.99 -11.55
N LYS A 139 9.85 2.98 -11.03
CA LYS A 139 9.55 1.56 -11.30
C LYS A 139 8.37 1.07 -10.48
N PRO A 140 7.66 0.02 -10.92
CA PRO A 140 6.56 -0.57 -10.17
C PRO A 140 6.95 -0.89 -8.72
N SER A 141 6.13 -0.41 -7.79
CA SER A 141 6.29 -0.61 -6.35
C SER A 141 4.92 -0.83 -5.70
N LYS A 142 4.91 -1.32 -4.46
CA LYS A 142 3.67 -1.59 -3.71
C LYS A 142 3.62 -0.83 -2.40
N ALA A 143 2.43 -0.34 -2.07
CA ALA A 143 2.07 0.17 -0.74
C ALA A 143 0.90 -0.67 -0.21
N ILE A 144 1.15 -1.41 0.86
CA ILE A 144 0.18 -2.35 1.44
C ILE A 144 -0.14 -1.91 2.87
N VAL A 145 -1.43 -1.83 3.22
CA VAL A 145 -1.88 -1.63 4.60
C VAL A 145 -2.60 -2.88 5.08
N LEU A 146 -2.18 -3.38 6.24
CA LEU A 146 -2.85 -4.46 6.95
C LEU A 146 -3.84 -3.88 7.96
N ILE A 147 -5.08 -4.34 7.91
CA ILE A 147 -6.12 -3.97 8.88
C ILE A 147 -6.80 -5.22 9.44
N PRO A 148 -7.11 -5.28 10.74
CA PRO A 148 -7.91 -6.37 11.26
C PRO A 148 -9.29 -6.42 10.58
N ARG A 149 -9.78 -7.63 10.28
CA ARG A 149 -11.08 -7.85 9.66
C ARG A 149 -12.20 -7.23 10.51
N GLY A 150 -13.09 -6.50 9.86
CA GLY A 150 -14.19 -5.80 10.54
C GLY A 150 -13.74 -4.63 11.42
N ARG A 151 -12.47 -4.20 11.36
CA ARG A 151 -12.01 -3.04 12.12
C ARG A 151 -12.49 -1.76 11.45
N THR A 152 -13.30 -1.03 12.18
CA THR A 152 -13.54 0.40 11.97
C THR A 152 -13.64 1.04 13.36
N PRO A 153 -12.94 2.14 13.63
CA PRO A 153 -13.04 2.82 14.91
C PRO A 153 -14.49 3.20 15.19
N ARG A 154 -14.96 2.94 16.42
CA ARG A 154 -16.29 3.40 16.87
C ARG A 154 -16.38 4.93 16.94
N LYS A 155 -15.24 5.58 17.17
CA LYS A 155 -15.10 7.03 17.25
C LYS A 155 -13.75 7.41 16.67
N PHE A 156 -13.75 8.41 15.79
CA PHE A 156 -12.55 9.05 15.29
C PHE A 156 -12.12 10.18 16.23
N LYS A 157 -10.82 10.31 16.44
CA LYS A 157 -10.18 11.37 17.23
C LYS A 157 -10.35 12.73 16.56
N ASN A 158 -10.23 12.76 15.25
CA ASN A 158 -10.31 13.97 14.42
C ASN A 158 -10.77 13.63 12.99
N THR A 159 -10.89 14.66 12.15
CA THR A 159 -11.26 14.52 10.73
C THR A 159 -10.19 13.77 9.94
N ASP A 160 -8.91 13.95 10.25
CA ASP A 160 -7.80 13.35 9.50
C ASP A 160 -7.72 11.82 9.69
N GLU A 161 -7.97 11.33 10.90
CA GLU A 161 -8.12 9.90 11.18
C GLU A 161 -9.34 9.34 10.45
N ARG A 162 -10.47 10.07 10.42
CA ARG A 162 -11.64 9.65 9.66
C ARG A 162 -11.34 9.50 8.17
N LEU A 163 -10.61 10.44 7.57
CA LEU A 163 -10.22 10.39 6.16
C LEU A 163 -9.34 9.17 5.85
N LEU A 164 -8.44 8.81 6.77
CA LEU A 164 -7.68 7.57 6.65
C LEU A 164 -8.61 6.35 6.61
N TRP A 165 -9.57 6.26 7.53
CA TRP A 165 -10.47 5.11 7.57
C TRP A 165 -11.44 5.05 6.39
N ASP A 166 -11.87 6.20 5.85
CA ASP A 166 -12.60 6.27 4.59
C ASP A 166 -11.74 5.69 3.43
N TYR A 167 -10.44 5.97 3.40
CA TYR A 167 -9.50 5.36 2.44
C TYR A 167 -9.34 3.85 2.64
N LEU A 168 -9.19 3.40 3.89
CA LEU A 168 -8.93 1.99 4.22
C LEU A 168 -10.14 1.08 4.00
N THR A 169 -11.36 1.62 4.11
CA THR A 169 -12.61 0.84 4.06
C THR A 169 -13.37 0.98 2.75
N THR A 170 -12.98 1.88 1.86
CA THR A 170 -13.68 2.05 0.58
C THR A 170 -13.54 0.82 -0.33
N ASP A 171 -14.58 0.59 -1.13
CA ASP A 171 -14.68 -0.30 -2.28
C ASP A 171 -14.37 0.41 -3.62
N ASN A 172 -14.33 1.74 -3.64
CA ASN A 172 -13.97 2.53 -4.80
C ASN A 172 -12.45 2.54 -5.02
N CYS A 173 -11.99 3.04 -6.18
CA CYS A 173 -10.57 3.21 -6.45
C CYS A 173 -9.85 3.97 -5.32
N ARG A 174 -8.74 3.39 -4.82
CA ARG A 174 -7.92 3.96 -3.74
C ARG A 174 -7.40 5.36 -4.05
N ARG A 175 -7.10 5.64 -5.33
CA ARG A 175 -6.58 6.95 -5.77
C ARG A 175 -7.59 8.08 -5.62
N ILE A 176 -8.90 7.81 -5.64
CA ILE A 176 -9.92 8.87 -5.49
C ILE A 176 -9.70 9.65 -4.19
N LYS A 177 -9.53 8.95 -3.07
CA LYS A 177 -9.35 9.60 -1.76
C LYS A 177 -8.00 10.31 -1.65
N LEU A 178 -6.94 9.73 -2.21
CA LEU A 178 -5.61 10.36 -2.20
C LEU A 178 -5.57 11.62 -3.06
N ASP A 179 -6.08 11.57 -4.30
CA ASP A 179 -6.09 12.70 -5.23
C ASP A 179 -7.00 13.84 -4.71
N GLN A 180 -8.14 13.51 -4.09
CA GLN A 180 -9.00 14.50 -3.44
C GLN A 180 -8.30 15.19 -2.27
N TYR A 181 -7.63 14.41 -1.41
CA TYR A 181 -7.01 14.94 -0.20
C TYR A 181 -5.75 15.75 -0.51
N LEU A 182 -4.87 15.22 -1.37
CA LEU A 182 -3.59 15.84 -1.66
C LEU A 182 -3.77 16.98 -2.65
N ASP A 183 -4.42 16.73 -3.78
CA ASP A 183 -4.45 17.63 -4.93
C ASP A 183 -5.78 18.38 -5.11
N GLY A 184 -6.78 18.12 -4.27
CA GLY A 184 -8.13 18.70 -4.45
C GLY A 184 -8.80 18.22 -5.74
N ASN A 185 -8.37 17.10 -6.30
CA ASN A 185 -8.90 16.58 -7.55
C ASN A 185 -10.12 15.69 -7.30
N PHE A 186 -11.31 16.21 -7.64
CA PHE A 186 -12.58 15.49 -7.51
C PHE A 186 -13.03 14.75 -8.78
N THR A 187 -12.21 14.79 -9.84
CA THR A 187 -12.53 14.19 -11.15
C THR A 187 -12.11 12.73 -11.25
N THR A 188 -11.11 12.28 -10.47
CA THR A 188 -10.65 10.89 -10.45
C THR A 188 -11.80 9.91 -10.16
N LYS A 189 -11.95 8.89 -10.99
CA LYS A 189 -12.96 7.81 -10.84
C LYS A 189 -12.33 6.43 -10.68
N SER A 190 -11.21 6.18 -11.34
CA SER A 190 -10.51 4.89 -11.33
C SER A 190 -9.01 5.11 -11.54
N CYS A 191 -8.22 4.04 -11.41
CA CYS A 191 -6.86 4.06 -11.95
C CYS A 191 -6.95 4.20 -13.48
N THR A 192 -6.02 4.93 -14.08
CA THR A 192 -5.85 5.04 -15.53
C THR A 192 -4.92 3.93 -16.05
N GLU A 193 -4.84 3.76 -17.37
CA GLU A 193 -4.04 2.69 -18.01
C GLU A 193 -2.53 2.82 -17.77
N ASP A 194 -2.04 4.04 -17.58
CA ASP A 194 -0.65 4.36 -17.25
C ASP A 194 -0.31 4.19 -15.76
N GLN A 195 -1.28 3.76 -14.95
CA GLN A 195 -1.13 3.59 -13.51
C GLN A 195 -1.18 2.12 -13.10
N GLU A 196 -0.35 1.78 -12.11
CA GLU A 196 -0.43 0.52 -11.38
C GLU A 196 -1.80 0.40 -10.68
N ALA A 197 -2.65 -0.51 -11.16
CA ALA A 197 -4.02 -0.65 -10.68
C ALA A 197 -4.07 -1.03 -9.19
N CYS A 198 -4.87 -0.29 -8.40
CA CYS A 198 -5.10 -0.62 -7.00
C CYS A 198 -5.87 -1.94 -6.84
N ASP A 199 -5.88 -2.48 -5.62
CA ASP A 199 -6.67 -3.65 -5.24
C ASP A 199 -8.13 -3.59 -5.71
N ASN A 200 -8.84 -2.49 -5.44
CA ASN A 200 -10.26 -2.35 -5.78
C ASN A 200 -10.49 -2.32 -7.30
N CYS A 201 -9.67 -1.56 -8.06
CA CYS A 201 -9.79 -1.52 -9.51
C CYS A 201 -9.50 -2.89 -10.16
N ARG A 202 -8.52 -3.64 -9.64
CA ARG A 202 -8.23 -4.99 -10.13
C ARG A 202 -9.38 -5.95 -9.88
N GLN A 203 -10.01 -5.89 -8.70
CA GLN A 203 -11.16 -6.75 -8.39
C GLN A 203 -12.35 -6.47 -9.31
N SER A 204 -12.66 -5.20 -9.58
CA SER A 204 -13.76 -4.83 -10.50
C SER A 204 -13.50 -5.29 -11.94
N GLN A 205 -12.24 -5.30 -12.39
CA GLN A 205 -11.86 -5.81 -13.71
C GLN A 205 -12.03 -7.34 -13.79
N THR A 206 -11.69 -8.08 -12.73
CA THR A 206 -11.88 -9.53 -12.72
C THR A 206 -13.36 -9.92 -12.72
N GLN A 207 -14.21 -9.23 -11.96
CA GLN A 207 -15.65 -9.50 -11.90
C GLN A 207 -16.41 -9.19 -13.21
N SER A 208 -15.88 -8.28 -14.04
CA SER A 208 -16.49 -7.95 -15.35
C SER A 208 -16.10 -8.94 -16.46
N LEU A 209 -15.15 -9.85 -16.20
CA LEU A 209 -14.69 -10.87 -17.15
C LEU A 209 -15.26 -12.28 -16.86
N GLU A 210 -16.06 -12.45 -15.80
CA GLU A 210 -16.76 -13.71 -15.57
C GLU A 210 -17.87 -13.87 -16.63
N PRO A 211 -17.87 -14.95 -17.43
CA PRO A 211 -18.93 -15.17 -18.41
C PRO A 211 -20.25 -15.34 -17.67
N THR A 212 -21.24 -14.50 -18.00
CA THR A 212 -22.63 -14.69 -17.59
C THR A 212 -23.02 -16.11 -17.95
N ALA A 213 -23.40 -16.90 -16.93
CA ALA A 213 -23.88 -18.27 -17.12
C ALA A 213 -24.86 -18.31 -18.29
N ALA A 214 -24.58 -19.19 -19.25
CA ALA A 214 -25.32 -19.35 -20.48
C ALA A 214 -26.83 -19.49 -20.19
N GLU A 215 -27.63 -18.72 -20.94
CA GLU A 215 -29.03 -19.04 -21.14
C GLU A 215 -29.10 -20.46 -21.74
N GLU A 216 -29.69 -21.41 -21.00
CA GLU A 216 -30.04 -22.72 -21.53
C GLU A 216 -31.13 -22.51 -22.60
N ASP A 217 -30.72 -22.40 -23.86
CA ASP A 217 -31.62 -22.44 -25.01
C ASP A 217 -31.97 -23.91 -25.31
N ASP A 218 -33.13 -24.32 -24.82
CA ASP A 218 -33.77 -25.61 -25.01
C ASP A 218 -34.29 -25.72 -26.47
N THR A 219 -33.37 -25.92 -27.41
CA THR A 219 -33.73 -26.23 -28.80
C THR A 219 -32.83 -27.31 -29.37
N TYR A 220 -33.14 -28.59 -29.19
CA TYR A 220 -32.93 -29.65 -30.19
C TYR A 220 -33.69 -30.92 -29.77
N ASN A 221 -34.97 -30.97 -30.11
CA ASN A 221 -35.78 -32.17 -30.00
C ASN A 221 -36.51 -32.42 -31.33
N VAL A 222 -35.77 -32.60 -32.43
CA VAL A 222 -36.31 -33.19 -33.68
C VAL A 222 -35.17 -33.84 -34.44
N VAL A 223 -35.03 -35.17 -34.31
CA VAL A 223 -34.79 -36.18 -35.37
C VAL A 223 -34.00 -37.37 -34.80
N GLU A 224 -34.71 -38.40 -34.34
CA GLU A 224 -34.27 -39.81 -34.50
C GLU A 224 -35.41 -40.75 -34.11
N LYS A 225 -36.25 -41.10 -35.09
CA LYS A 225 -37.01 -42.36 -35.11
C LYS A 225 -37.58 -42.63 -36.51
N ILE A 226 -36.67 -42.82 -37.47
CA ILE A 226 -36.93 -43.67 -38.64
C ILE A 226 -35.66 -44.50 -38.83
N VAL A 227 -35.84 -45.82 -38.88
CA VAL A 227 -34.85 -46.91 -39.07
C VAL A 227 -34.17 -47.46 -37.81
N SER A 228 -34.92 -48.23 -37.01
CA SER A 228 -34.67 -49.66 -36.74
C SER A 228 -35.78 -50.23 -35.87
#